data_AF-A0A6P7ZBK6-F1
#
_entry.id   AF-A0A6P7ZBK6-F1
#
_cell.length_a   1.000
_cell.length_b   1.000
_cell.length_c   1.000
_cell.angle_alpha   90.00
_cell.angle_beta   90.00
_cell.angle_gamma   90.00
#
_symmetry.space_group_name_H-M   'P 1'
#
loop_
_entity.id
_entity.type
_entity.pdbx_description
1 polymer ?
#
loop_
_entity_poly.entity_id
_entity_poly.type
_entity_poly.pdbx_seq_one_letter_code
_entity_poly.pdbx_strand_id
1 'polypeptide(L)'
;MEFETVHVSDDFVKVPCARHNIQRLQFRVDMHNEDEWNLLYVAVTRAKKHLLITKSIENILTLAGEYFLRPELKTSLFKEKGGICAITECRNTVPEESMLAMKKLPVTYSDKKEDRGGYLCHACVQQRLGPMTYLIATPELVQSMEFTIENLVIPLHVAQLLEMI
;
A
#
# COMPACT_ATOMS: atom_id res chain seq x y z
N MET A 1 -3.55 -7.21 27.10
CA MET A 1 -2.52 -8.24 26.83
C MET A 1 -2.02 -8.04 25.42
N GLU A 2 -0.76 -7.61 25.26
CA GLU A 2 -0.08 -7.43 23.97
C GLU A 2 0.83 -8.63 23.71
N PHE A 3 1.17 -8.87 22.44
CA PHE A 3 2.03 -9.96 22.01
C PHE A 3 3.25 -9.43 21.26
N GLU A 4 4.39 -10.11 21.36
CA GLU A 4 5.60 -9.69 20.64
C GLU A 4 5.40 -9.76 19.12
N THR A 5 4.79 -10.86 18.66
CA THR A 5 4.43 -11.11 17.27
C THR A 5 2.95 -11.49 17.20
N VAL A 6 2.19 -10.91 16.27
CA VAL A 6 0.83 -11.36 15.94
C VAL A 6 0.81 -11.84 14.49
N HIS A 7 0.17 -12.98 14.25
CA HIS A 7 -0.06 -13.52 12.93
C HIS A 7 -1.54 -13.37 12.57
N VAL A 8 -1.82 -12.64 11.50
CA VAL A 8 -3.18 -12.41 10.99
C VAL A 8 -3.37 -13.28 9.75
N SER A 9 -4.23 -14.28 9.89
CA SER A 9 -4.65 -15.19 8.83
C SER A 9 -5.73 -14.57 7.94
N ASP A 10 -6.03 -15.29 6.88
CA ASP A 10 -6.87 -14.84 5.77
C ASP A 10 -8.39 -14.99 6.02
N ASP A 11 -8.82 -14.96 7.29
CA ASP A 11 -10.21 -15.24 7.70
C ASP A 11 -11.16 -14.03 7.58
N PHE A 12 -10.71 -12.94 6.95
CA PHE A 12 -11.45 -11.69 6.73
C PHE A 12 -11.97 -11.57 5.29
N VAL A 13 -12.80 -10.55 5.04
CA VAL A 13 -13.27 -10.18 3.69
C VAL A 13 -12.13 -10.14 2.66
N LYS A 14 -12.36 -10.72 1.49
CA LYS A 14 -11.36 -10.79 0.41
C LYS A 14 -11.37 -9.51 -0.41
N VAL A 15 -10.32 -8.71 -0.23
CA VAL A 15 -10.10 -7.49 -1.01
C VAL A 15 -9.16 -7.81 -2.19
N PRO A 16 -9.62 -7.66 -3.45
CA PRO A 16 -8.90 -8.16 -4.63
C PRO A 16 -7.57 -7.45 -4.90
N CYS A 17 -7.47 -6.17 -4.52
CA CYS A 17 -6.29 -5.34 -4.72
C CYS A 17 -6.25 -4.17 -3.75
N ALA A 18 -5.12 -3.46 -3.71
CA ALA A 18 -4.99 -2.23 -2.92
C ALA A 18 -6.04 -1.16 -3.30
N ARG A 19 -6.43 -0.32 -2.33
CA ARG A 19 -7.51 0.68 -2.44
C ARG A 19 -7.45 1.57 -3.68
N HIS A 20 -6.28 2.06 -4.05
CA HIS A 20 -6.11 2.92 -5.23
C HIS A 20 -6.44 2.22 -6.56
N ASN A 21 -6.46 0.90 -6.59
CA ASN A 21 -6.84 0.11 -7.76
C ASN A 21 -8.30 -0.39 -7.69
N ILE A 22 -8.96 -0.31 -6.53
CA ILE A 22 -10.32 -0.82 -6.36
C ILE A 22 -11.34 -0.08 -7.24
N GLN A 23 -11.17 1.22 -7.46
CA GLN A 23 -12.06 1.99 -8.34
C GLN A 23 -12.09 1.48 -9.79
N ARG A 24 -11.06 0.73 -10.21
CA ARG A 24 -10.99 0.09 -11.53
C ARG A 24 -11.76 -1.23 -11.58
N LEU A 25 -12.24 -1.71 -10.44
CA LEU A 25 -13.04 -2.91 -10.27
C LEU A 25 -14.47 -2.50 -9.87
N GLN A 26 -15.47 -3.31 -10.23
CA GLN A 26 -16.83 -3.15 -9.71
C GLN A 26 -16.97 -3.72 -8.29
N PHE A 27 -15.92 -3.57 -7.47
CA PHE A 27 -15.88 -4.11 -6.13
C PHE A 27 -16.41 -3.08 -5.13
N ARG A 28 -17.51 -3.43 -4.45
CA ARG A 28 -17.99 -2.69 -3.28
C ARG A 28 -17.64 -3.51 -2.04
N VAL A 29 -16.77 -2.96 -1.20
CA VAL A 29 -16.59 -3.49 0.15
C VAL A 29 -17.84 -3.11 0.91
N ASP A 30 -18.60 -4.11 1.37
CA ASP A 30 -19.57 -3.89 2.42
C ASP A 30 -18.80 -3.61 3.71
N MET A 31 -18.50 -2.34 3.95
CA MET A 31 -17.79 -1.90 5.15
C MET A 31 -18.66 -1.97 6.41
N HIS A 32 -19.90 -2.48 6.32
CA HIS A 32 -20.85 -2.50 7.44
C HIS A 32 -20.62 -3.62 8.44
N ASN A 33 -19.69 -4.56 8.19
CA ASN A 33 -19.29 -5.53 9.21
C ASN A 33 -18.28 -4.90 10.19
N GLU A 34 -18.80 -4.07 11.12
CA GLU A 34 -18.00 -3.41 12.17
C GLU A 34 -17.20 -4.43 13.00
N ASP A 35 -17.72 -5.63 13.20
CA ASP A 35 -17.05 -6.68 13.97
C ASP A 35 -15.76 -7.15 13.30
N GLU A 36 -15.74 -7.30 11.98
CA GLU A 36 -14.52 -7.64 11.24
C GLU A 36 -13.45 -6.55 11.35
N TRP A 37 -13.85 -5.28 11.24
CA TRP A 37 -12.95 -4.14 11.42
C TRP A 37 -12.40 -4.08 12.85
N ASN A 38 -13.25 -4.32 13.85
CA ASN A 38 -12.85 -4.37 15.25
C ASN A 38 -11.88 -5.51 15.53
N LEU A 39 -12.13 -6.70 14.98
CA LEU A 39 -11.23 -7.85 15.10
C LEU A 39 -9.88 -7.58 14.43
N LEU A 40 -9.88 -7.01 13.22
CA LEU A 40 -8.64 -6.66 12.52
C LEU A 40 -7.86 -5.59 13.29
N TYR A 41 -8.53 -4.54 13.76
CA TYR A 41 -7.92 -3.51 14.59
C TYR A 41 -7.27 -4.09 15.83
N VAL A 42 -7.98 -4.96 16.57
CA VAL A 42 -7.43 -5.63 17.75
C VAL A 42 -6.24 -6.50 17.35
N ALA A 43 -6.31 -7.29 16.28
CA ALA A 43 -5.20 -8.14 15.86
C ALA A 43 -3.94 -7.31 15.51
N VAL A 44 -4.10 -6.24 14.73
CA VAL A 44 -3.00 -5.39 14.24
C VAL A 44 -2.37 -4.58 15.37
N THR A 45 -3.19 -4.01 16.27
CA THR A 45 -2.68 -3.14 17.36
C THR A 45 -2.09 -3.92 18.54
N ARG A 46 -2.36 -5.21 18.65
CA ARG A 46 -1.79 -6.05 19.72
C ARG A 46 -0.38 -6.55 19.41
N ALA A 47 0.11 -6.35 18.20
CA ALA A 47 1.49 -6.63 17.81
C ALA A 47 2.44 -5.55 18.36
N LYS A 48 3.36 -5.95 19.24
CA LYS A 48 4.34 -5.03 19.82
C LYS A 48 5.56 -4.80 18.93
N LYS A 49 6.02 -5.83 18.21
CA LYS A 49 7.20 -5.74 17.33
C LYS A 49 6.92 -6.18 15.90
N HIS A 50 6.25 -7.32 15.72
CA HIS A 50 6.09 -7.93 14.40
C HIS A 50 4.64 -8.29 14.12
N LEU A 51 4.18 -7.92 12.93
CA LEU A 51 2.89 -8.32 12.40
C LEU A 51 3.14 -9.18 11.16
N LEU A 52 2.78 -10.45 11.23
CA LEU A 52 2.82 -11.37 10.09
C LEU A 52 1.46 -11.33 9.42
N ILE A 53 1.43 -10.93 8.15
CA ILE A 53 0.21 -10.77 7.36
C ILE A 53 0.34 -11.44 6.00
N THR A 54 -0.80 -11.76 5.40
CA THR A 54 -0.88 -12.15 3.98
C THR A 54 -0.97 -10.90 3.10
N LYS A 55 -0.83 -11.08 1.79
CA LYS A 55 -1.08 -10.01 0.80
C LYS A 55 -2.54 -9.52 0.84
N SER A 56 -3.48 -10.41 1.11
CA SER A 56 -4.90 -10.06 1.22
C SER A 56 -5.15 -9.15 2.43
N ILE A 57 -4.52 -9.43 3.57
CA ILE A 57 -4.60 -8.54 4.75
C ILE A 57 -3.98 -7.17 4.44
N GLU A 58 -2.83 -7.08 3.74
CA GLU A 58 -2.31 -5.78 3.28
C GLU A 58 -3.35 -5.04 2.42
N ASN A 59 -4.00 -5.70 1.46
CA ASN A 59 -5.03 -5.07 0.64
C ASN A 59 -6.17 -4.49 1.50
N ILE A 60 -6.62 -5.21 2.55
CA ILE A 60 -7.62 -4.71 3.49
C ILE A 60 -7.10 -3.46 4.22
N LEU A 61 -5.86 -3.47 4.71
CA LEU A 61 -5.26 -2.34 5.41
C LEU A 61 -5.20 -1.08 4.53
N THR A 62 -5.00 -1.23 3.22
CA THR A 62 -5.03 -0.07 2.31
C THR A 62 -6.39 0.62 2.22
N LEU A 63 -7.50 -0.07 2.57
CA LEU A 63 -8.82 0.55 2.68
C LEU A 63 -8.85 1.61 3.79
N ALA A 64 -8.17 1.33 4.90
CA ALA A 64 -7.94 2.28 6.00
C ALA A 64 -6.85 3.33 5.68
N GLY A 65 -6.25 3.27 4.49
CA GLY A 65 -5.18 4.18 4.06
C GLY A 65 -3.78 3.75 4.51
N GLU A 66 -3.62 2.56 5.10
CA GLU A 66 -2.31 2.06 5.50
C GLU A 66 -1.61 1.39 4.31
N TYR A 67 -0.53 2.01 3.85
CA TYR A 67 0.28 1.56 2.70
C TYR A 67 1.72 1.21 3.08
N PHE A 68 2.05 1.26 4.37
CA PHE A 68 3.41 1.12 4.90
C PHE A 68 4.39 2.12 4.26
N LEU A 69 3.90 3.35 4.01
CA LEU A 69 4.71 4.44 3.48
C LEU A 69 5.29 5.25 4.64
N ARG A 70 6.60 5.51 4.56
CA ARG A 70 7.34 6.34 5.51
C ARG A 70 7.94 7.56 4.81
N PRO A 71 7.74 8.78 5.34
CA PRO A 71 8.48 9.95 4.88
C PRO A 71 9.93 9.86 5.35
N GLU A 72 10.88 10.02 4.42
CA GLU A 72 12.32 10.04 4.70
C GLU A 72 12.96 11.30 4.12
N LEU A 73 13.76 12.00 4.94
CA LEU A 73 14.52 13.17 4.51
C LEU A 73 15.70 12.73 3.64
N LYS A 74 15.94 13.47 2.56
CA LYS A 74 16.98 13.10 1.60
C LYS A 74 18.41 13.36 2.05
N THR A 75 18.62 14.02 3.18
CA THR A 75 19.95 14.25 3.75
C THR A 75 20.68 12.94 4.10
N SER A 76 19.96 11.83 4.33
CA SER A 76 20.51 10.49 4.53
C SER A 76 20.59 9.63 3.26
N LEU A 77 20.20 10.15 2.09
CA LEU A 77 19.87 9.37 0.89
C LEU A 77 20.85 9.46 -0.28
N PHE A 78 21.79 10.42 -0.27
CA PHE A 78 22.71 10.64 -1.39
C PHE A 78 23.90 9.65 -1.43
N LYS A 79 23.65 8.36 -1.17
CA LYS A 79 24.48 7.27 -1.70
C LYS A 79 23.78 6.48 -2.81
N GLU A 80 22.46 6.58 -2.93
CA GLU A 80 21.68 5.98 -4.01
C GLU A 80 21.18 7.12 -4.91
N LYS A 81 21.71 7.22 -6.14
CA LYS A 81 21.25 8.18 -7.16
C LYS A 81 19.74 8.07 -7.34
N GLY A 82 19.08 9.18 -7.72
CA GLY A 82 17.63 9.23 -7.96
C GLY A 82 17.14 7.99 -8.71
N GLY A 83 16.36 7.18 -8.00
CA GLY A 83 15.93 5.87 -8.48
C GLY A 83 14.67 5.95 -9.33
N ILE A 84 14.46 4.91 -10.13
CA ILE A 84 13.14 4.63 -10.72
C ILE A 84 12.16 4.37 -9.56
N CYS A 85 10.92 4.81 -9.71
CA CYS A 85 9.87 4.52 -8.75
C CYS A 85 9.78 3.01 -8.48
N ALA A 86 9.67 2.63 -7.21
CA ALA A 86 9.61 1.23 -6.80
C ALA A 86 8.31 0.50 -7.19
N ILE A 87 7.30 1.22 -7.68
CA ILE A 87 6.04 0.59 -8.12
C ILE A 87 6.26 -0.07 -9.47
N THR A 88 5.89 -1.34 -9.56
CA THR A 88 5.91 -2.12 -10.80
C THR A 88 5.19 -1.37 -11.91
N GLU A 89 5.77 -1.37 -13.12
CA GLU A 89 5.23 -0.68 -14.32
C GLU A 89 5.27 0.85 -14.27
N CYS A 90 5.61 1.48 -13.14
CA CYS A 90 5.87 2.91 -13.08
C CYS A 90 7.20 3.23 -13.77
N ARG A 91 7.18 4.21 -14.67
CA ARG A 91 8.38 4.69 -15.38
C ARG A 91 8.90 6.03 -14.86
N ASN A 92 8.20 6.64 -13.91
CA ASN A 92 8.64 7.90 -13.31
C ASN A 92 9.88 7.70 -12.46
N THR A 93 10.69 8.75 -12.37
CA THR A 93 11.80 8.85 -11.43
C THR A 93 11.35 9.51 -10.14
N VAL A 94 12.05 9.23 -9.05
CA VAL A 94 11.87 9.94 -7.79
C VAL A 94 12.65 11.26 -7.87
N PRO A 95 12.00 12.44 -7.84
CA PRO A 95 12.65 13.70 -8.22
C PRO A 95 13.75 14.05 -7.23
N GLU A 96 14.99 14.25 -7.69
CA GLU A 96 16.18 14.39 -6.83
C GLU A 96 16.08 15.58 -5.88
N GLU A 97 15.54 16.70 -6.37
CA GLU A 97 15.39 17.99 -5.69
C GLU A 97 14.39 17.98 -4.52
N SER A 98 13.54 16.96 -4.41
CA SER A 98 12.58 16.84 -3.30
C SER A 98 13.31 16.54 -1.99
N MET A 99 13.26 17.43 -1.00
CA MET A 99 13.90 17.24 0.32
C MET A 99 13.32 16.07 1.12
N LEU A 100 12.05 15.75 0.88
CA LEU A 100 11.30 14.68 1.52
C LEU A 100 10.82 13.70 0.45
N ALA A 101 11.06 12.41 0.66
CA ALA A 101 10.60 11.34 -0.23
C ALA A 101 9.75 10.35 0.55
N MET A 102 8.82 9.70 -0.14
CA MET A 102 8.04 8.61 0.45
C MET A 102 8.64 7.28 0.07
N LYS A 103 8.89 6.45 1.08
CA LYS A 103 9.42 5.10 0.92
C LYS A 103 8.39 4.08 1.38
N LYS A 104 8.07 3.13 0.52
CA LYS A 104 7.37 1.92 0.94
C LYS A 104 8.34 1.04 1.72
N LEU A 105 7.96 0.69 2.94
CA LEU A 105 8.73 -0.24 3.76
C LEU A 105 8.62 -1.65 3.17
N PRO A 106 9.71 -2.45 3.21
CA PRO A 106 9.64 -3.83 2.79
C PRO A 106 8.68 -4.62 3.69
N VAL A 107 7.93 -5.54 3.08
CA VAL A 107 6.99 -6.42 3.78
C VAL A 107 7.30 -7.85 3.40
N THR A 108 7.55 -8.70 4.39
CA THR A 108 7.62 -10.15 4.23
C THR A 108 6.30 -10.75 4.67
N TYR A 109 5.60 -11.41 3.75
CA TYR A 109 4.30 -12.03 4.04
C TYR A 109 4.46 -13.40 4.71
N SER A 110 3.38 -13.91 5.28
CA SER A 110 3.35 -15.23 5.92
C SER A 110 3.74 -16.39 4.98
N ASP A 111 3.57 -16.23 3.65
CA ASP A 111 3.99 -17.19 2.63
C ASP A 111 5.46 -17.03 2.19
N LYS A 112 6.23 -16.18 2.89
CA LYS A 112 7.61 -15.81 2.61
C LYS A 112 7.83 -15.05 1.30
N LYS A 113 6.77 -14.63 0.60
CA LYS A 113 6.93 -13.65 -0.48
C LYS A 113 7.33 -12.31 0.12
N GLU A 114 8.06 -11.54 -0.65
CA GLU A 114 8.58 -10.25 -0.23
C GLU A 114 8.12 -9.16 -1.20
N ASP A 115 7.55 -8.10 -0.62
CA ASP A 115 7.52 -6.79 -1.24
C ASP A 115 8.77 -6.04 -0.78
N ARG A 116 9.68 -5.74 -1.72
CA ARG A 116 10.95 -5.08 -1.40
C ARG A 116 10.78 -3.62 -0.99
N GLY A 117 9.60 -3.03 -1.23
CA GLY A 117 9.37 -1.61 -1.02
C GLY A 117 10.32 -0.75 -1.87
N GLY A 118 10.59 0.47 -1.39
CA GLY A 118 11.46 1.44 -2.05
C GLY A 118 10.78 2.81 -2.23
N TYR A 119 11.47 3.74 -2.90
CA TYR A 119 10.99 5.11 -3.05
C TYR A 119 9.92 5.25 -4.13
N LEU A 120 8.93 6.07 -3.88
CA LEU A 120 7.83 6.35 -4.80
C LEU A 120 7.99 7.73 -5.45
N CYS A 121 7.63 7.83 -6.73
CA CYS A 121 7.41 9.13 -7.36
C CYS A 121 6.14 9.79 -6.81
N HIS A 122 6.01 11.10 -6.98
CA HIS A 122 4.87 11.84 -6.42
C HIS A 122 3.51 11.41 -7.00
N ALA A 123 3.44 10.98 -8.26
CA ALA A 123 2.21 10.40 -8.81
C ALA A 123 1.78 9.11 -8.09
N CYS A 124 2.71 8.19 -7.83
CA CYS A 124 2.42 6.95 -7.09
C CYS A 124 2.05 7.19 -5.62
N VAL A 125 2.60 8.25 -5.01
CA VAL A 125 2.19 8.71 -3.68
C VAL A 125 0.77 9.27 -3.75
N GLN A 126 0.47 10.11 -4.74
CA GLN A 126 -0.86 10.70 -4.95
C GLN A 126 -1.94 9.63 -5.14
N GLN A 127 -1.66 8.57 -5.89
CA GLN A 127 -2.62 7.47 -6.06
C GLN A 127 -2.98 6.80 -4.73
N ARG A 128 -2.04 6.72 -3.79
CA ARG A 128 -2.19 5.99 -2.52
C ARG A 128 -2.69 6.87 -1.38
N LEU A 129 -2.08 8.04 -1.21
CA LEU A 129 -2.29 8.96 -0.09
C LEU A 129 -3.18 10.16 -0.47
N GLY A 130 -3.51 10.32 -1.75
CA GLY A 130 -4.33 11.43 -2.22
C GLY A 130 -3.67 12.79 -1.94
N PRO A 131 -4.46 13.83 -1.59
CA PRO A 131 -3.99 15.21 -1.43
C PRO A 131 -2.85 15.41 -0.41
N MET A 132 -2.60 14.46 0.49
CA MET A 132 -1.47 14.54 1.43
C MET A 132 -0.11 14.62 0.72
N THR A 133 -0.03 14.18 -0.54
CA THR A 133 1.16 14.34 -1.39
C THR A 133 1.57 15.81 -1.56
N TYR A 134 0.63 16.75 -1.46
CA TYR A 134 0.94 18.17 -1.61
C TYR A 134 1.76 18.76 -0.44
N LEU A 135 1.96 17.99 0.63
CA LEU A 135 2.90 18.33 1.69
C LEU A 135 4.37 18.16 1.27
N ILE A 136 4.63 17.41 0.19
CA ILE A 136 5.98 17.04 -0.26
C ILE A 136 6.27 17.40 -1.73
N ALA A 137 5.25 17.79 -2.49
CA ALA A 137 5.34 18.15 -3.90
C ALA A 137 4.27 19.17 -4.28
N THR A 138 4.52 20.02 -5.28
CA THR A 138 3.47 20.94 -5.76
C THR A 138 2.47 20.20 -6.66
N PRO A 139 1.20 20.62 -6.73
CA PRO A 139 0.22 20.02 -7.63
C PRO A 139 0.67 19.97 -9.10
N GLU A 140 1.36 21.00 -9.58
CA GLU A 140 1.86 21.10 -10.95
C GLU A 140 2.91 20.03 -11.24
N LEU A 141 3.78 19.74 -10.27
CA LEU A 141 4.77 18.67 -10.37
C LEU A 141 4.12 17.30 -10.38
N VAL A 142 3.08 17.08 -9.58
CA VAL A 142 2.35 15.79 -9.58
C VAL A 142 1.60 15.58 -10.89
N GLN A 143 0.96 16.63 -11.42
CA GLN A 143 0.17 16.58 -12.65
C GLN A 143 1.02 16.38 -13.92
N SER A 144 2.31 16.73 -13.88
CA SER A 144 3.23 16.50 -14.99
C SER A 144 3.74 15.05 -15.08
N MET A 145 3.51 14.25 -14.04
CA MET A 145 3.91 12.84 -13.98
C MET A 145 2.82 11.92 -14.52
N GLU A 146 3.21 10.84 -15.18
CA GLU A 146 2.27 9.82 -15.65
C GLU A 146 1.73 9.01 -14.46
N PHE A 147 0.41 8.85 -14.38
CA PHE A 147 -0.21 7.97 -13.40
C PHE A 147 0.02 6.50 -13.76
N THR A 148 0.48 5.71 -12.81
CA THR A 148 0.78 4.29 -13.05
C THR A 148 -0.50 3.48 -13.11
N ILE A 149 -0.64 2.68 -14.15
CA ILE A 149 -1.74 1.71 -14.29
C ILE A 149 -1.16 0.33 -14.02
N GLU A 150 -1.34 -0.16 -12.80
CA GLU A 150 -0.83 -1.47 -12.38
C GLU A 150 -1.66 -2.61 -13.00
N ASN A 151 -0.99 -3.65 -13.49
CA ASN A 151 -1.62 -4.90 -13.89
C ASN A 151 -2.02 -5.72 -12.65
N LEU A 152 -3.33 -5.84 -12.44
CA LEU A 152 -3.90 -6.54 -11.29
C LEU A 152 -3.97 -8.05 -11.56
N VAL A 153 -3.19 -8.83 -10.81
CA VAL A 153 -3.35 -10.29 -10.78
C VAL A 153 -4.34 -10.63 -9.67
N ILE A 154 -5.61 -10.79 -10.04
CA ILE A 154 -6.67 -11.19 -9.10
C ILE A 154 -6.68 -12.71 -9.01
N PRO A 155 -6.59 -13.31 -7.81
CA PRO A 155 -6.72 -14.76 -7.67
C PRO A 155 -8.07 -15.26 -8.20
N LEU A 156 -8.07 -16.41 -8.88
CA LEU A 156 -9.28 -16.94 -9.55
C LEU A 156 -10.51 -17.02 -8.63
N HIS A 157 -10.33 -17.51 -7.40
CA HIS A 157 -11.43 -17.61 -6.43
C HIS A 157 -12.01 -16.23 -6.05
N VAL A 158 -11.19 -15.18 -6.03
CA VAL A 158 -11.66 -13.81 -5.79
C VAL A 158 -12.35 -13.26 -7.04
N ALA A 159 -11.81 -13.52 -8.23
CA ALA A 159 -12.44 -13.13 -9.49
C ALA A 159 -13.85 -13.75 -9.64
N GLN A 160 -14.00 -15.04 -9.30
CA GLN A 160 -15.29 -15.72 -9.30
C GLN A 160 -16.29 -15.06 -8.33
N LEU A 161 -15.85 -14.65 -7.14
CA LEU A 161 -16.71 -13.93 -6.19
C LEU A 161 -17.13 -12.55 -6.72
N LEU A 162 -16.26 -11.87 -7.48
CA LEU A 162 -16.57 -10.57 -8.09
C LEU A 162 -17.60 -10.68 -9.22
N GLU A 163 -17.62 -11.79 -9.96
CA GLU A 163 -18.61 -12.04 -11.04
C GLU A 163 -20.02 -12.37 -10.51
N MET A 164 -20.14 -12.66 -9.20
CA MET A 164 -21.41 -13.03 -8.55
C MET A 164 -22.15 -11.85 -7.90
N ILE A 165 -21.58 -10.62 -7.97
CA ILE A 165 -22.12 -9.37 -7.40
C ILE A 165 -22.61 -8.47 -8.52
#